data_AF-A0A938SZ82-F1
#
_entry.id   AF-A0A938SZ82-F1
#
_cell.length_a   1.000
_cell.length_b   1.000
_cell.length_c   1.000
_cell.angle_alpha   90.00
_cell.angle_beta   90.00
_cell.angle_gamma   90.00
#
_symmetry.space_group_name_H-M   'P 1'
#
loop_
_entity.id
_entity.type
_entity.pdbx_description
1 polymer ?
#
loop_
_entity_poly.entity_id
_entity_poly.type
_entity_poly.pdbx_seq_one_letter_code
_entity_poly.pdbx_strand_id
1 'polypeptide(L)'
;MLLAMSPLRSPVFLLIAGFLTGCDYLLPNPYTTGAQVVVTAVGTALEERTLGEVGDDLVVKTKILQAFATGAKGLLVNVSADVYQGDVLLTGAVKEAAEDKEAEDLARSVPGVRRVINEIQITEDVGVATTARDIVIEMKIKAAIMAASTTSVVNYRWRSINGTVYLLGVAQSREEYDQVYDAVRGLDEVERLIPYVRIKQKEEPEASRSAPPSPAKPTAPQ
;
A
#
# COMPACT_ATOMS: atom_id res chain seq x y z
N MET A 1 6.89 59.58 35.77
CA MET A 1 6.65 60.41 34.59
C MET A 1 5.98 59.51 33.55
N LEU A 2 4.65 59.63 33.46
CA LEU A 2 3.75 58.83 32.62
C LEU A 2 4.07 59.08 31.13
N LEU A 3 4.16 58.01 30.32
CA LEU A 3 3.97 58.10 28.88
C LEU A 3 2.71 57.32 28.52
N ALA A 4 1.72 58.08 28.05
CA ALA A 4 0.40 57.64 27.68
C ALA A 4 0.42 56.80 26.39
N MET A 5 -0.27 55.67 26.42
CA MET A 5 -0.65 54.90 25.22
C MET A 5 -1.84 55.61 24.57
N SER A 6 -1.71 56.01 23.31
CA SER A 6 -2.84 56.41 22.46
C SER A 6 -3.33 55.20 21.64
N PRO A 7 -4.65 54.99 21.50
CA PRO A 7 -5.19 53.87 20.74
C PRO A 7 -5.30 54.23 19.26
N LEU A 8 -4.56 53.52 18.40
CA LEU A 8 -4.71 53.64 16.96
C LEU A 8 -5.97 52.90 16.52
N ARG A 9 -7.01 53.69 16.22
CA ARG A 9 -8.23 53.28 15.51
C ARG A 9 -7.89 53.06 14.04
N SER A 10 -7.93 51.83 13.55
CA SER A 10 -8.18 51.56 12.14
C SER A 10 -8.88 50.20 11.95
N PRO A 11 -10.11 50.17 11.39
CA PRO A 11 -10.88 48.94 11.19
C PRO A 11 -10.60 48.39 9.78
N VAL A 12 -9.35 48.03 9.48
CA VAL A 12 -9.01 47.38 8.21
C VAL A 12 -7.88 46.41 8.47
N PHE A 13 -8.18 45.27 9.09
CA PHE A 13 -7.43 44.01 8.98
C PHE A 13 -8.20 42.92 9.75
N LEU A 14 -9.44 42.66 9.32
CA LEU A 14 -10.24 41.54 9.80
C LEU A 14 -10.69 40.74 8.58
N LEU A 15 -9.78 39.92 8.02
CA LEU A 15 -10.14 38.85 7.07
C LEU A 15 -8.97 37.94 6.66
N ILE A 16 -8.16 37.41 7.59
CA ILE A 16 -7.46 36.12 7.37
C ILE A 16 -7.34 35.39 8.72
N ALA A 17 -8.48 35.00 9.28
CA ALA A 17 -8.52 34.02 10.36
C ALA A 17 -9.44 32.89 9.90
N GLY A 18 -8.83 31.77 9.49
CA GLY A 18 -9.55 30.54 9.19
C GLY A 18 -9.19 29.93 7.84
N PHE A 19 -7.94 29.46 7.68
CA PHE A 19 -7.58 28.40 6.71
C PHE A 19 -6.17 27.85 7.00
N LEU A 20 -5.85 27.53 8.27
CA LEU A 20 -4.56 26.90 8.63
C LEU A 20 -4.69 25.66 9.52
N THR A 21 -5.89 25.11 9.70
CA THR A 21 -6.07 23.75 10.24
C THR A 21 -6.54 22.85 9.12
N GLY A 22 -5.60 22.39 8.28
CA GLY A 22 -5.94 21.54 7.14
C GLY A 22 -4.79 20.97 6.32
N CYS A 23 -3.54 21.04 6.77
CA CYS A 23 -2.39 20.45 6.07
C CYS A 23 -1.41 19.75 7.02
N ASP A 24 -1.89 19.14 8.10
CA ASP A 24 -1.05 18.38 9.04
C ASP A 24 -0.92 16.88 8.69
N TYR A 25 -1.29 16.46 7.48
CA TYR A 25 -1.29 15.04 7.07
C TYR A 25 -0.38 14.72 5.88
N LEU A 26 0.71 15.44 5.67
CA LEU A 26 1.63 15.12 4.57
C LEU A 26 3.09 14.93 4.94
N LEU A 27 3.44 14.92 6.23
CA LEU A 27 4.75 14.43 6.66
C LEU A 27 4.56 13.31 7.69
N PRO A 28 5.13 12.12 7.47
CA PRO A 28 5.23 11.13 8.54
C PRO A 28 6.08 11.76 9.64
N ASN A 29 5.45 12.04 10.79
CA ASN A 29 6.16 12.48 11.96
C ASN A 29 7.02 11.30 12.47
N PRO A 30 8.36 11.44 12.61
CA PRO A 30 9.24 10.38 13.12
C PRO A 30 8.97 9.96 14.58
N TYR A 31 7.96 10.54 15.25
CA TYR A 31 7.59 10.21 16.64
C TYR A 31 6.39 9.26 16.79
N THR A 32 5.79 8.75 15.71
CA THR A 32 4.74 7.71 15.84
C THR A 32 5.37 6.32 15.94
N THR A 33 5.99 6.06 17.09
CA THR A 33 6.40 4.71 17.48
C THR A 33 5.16 3.94 17.92
N GLY A 34 4.70 3.00 17.09
CA GLY A 34 3.59 2.09 17.39
C GLY A 34 2.39 2.30 16.47
N ALA A 35 2.09 1.26 15.69
CA ALA A 35 0.95 1.12 14.79
C ALA A 35 0.84 2.23 13.71
N GLN A 36 1.44 1.98 12.56
CA GLN A 36 1.12 2.71 11.33
C GLN A 36 -0.33 2.41 10.93
N VAL A 37 -1.26 3.19 11.46
CA VAL A 37 -2.49 3.53 10.75
C VAL A 37 -2.20 4.81 9.98
N VAL A 38 -1.41 4.70 8.91
CA VAL A 38 -1.47 5.71 7.85
C VAL A 38 -2.68 5.35 7.00
N VAL A 39 -3.88 5.78 7.42
CA VAL A 39 -5.04 5.82 6.51
C VAL A 39 -4.78 6.99 5.55
N THR A 40 -4.02 6.76 4.48
CA THR A 40 -3.99 7.68 3.36
C THR A 40 -5.30 7.51 2.58
N ALA A 41 -6.39 8.04 3.12
CA ALA A 41 -7.62 8.27 2.35
C ALA A 41 -7.39 9.50 1.45
N VAL A 42 -6.51 9.37 0.46
CA VAL A 42 -6.44 10.34 -0.63
C VAL A 42 -7.16 9.72 -1.81
N GLY A 43 -8.48 9.89 -1.83
CA GLY A 43 -9.26 9.72 -3.05
C GLY A 43 -8.84 10.79 -4.04
N THR A 44 -7.82 10.51 -4.84
CA THR A 44 -7.53 11.29 -6.04
C THR A 44 -8.40 10.76 -7.17
N ALA A 45 -8.92 11.65 -8.02
CA ALA A 45 -9.72 11.33 -9.21
C ALA A 45 -8.94 10.54 -10.31
N LEU A 46 -7.84 9.88 -9.94
CA LEU A 46 -6.93 9.15 -10.81
C LEU A 46 -6.86 7.67 -10.46
N GLU A 47 -7.70 7.17 -9.55
CA GLU A 47 -7.81 5.73 -9.29
C GLU A 47 -8.93 5.15 -10.19
N GLU A 48 -8.62 4.18 -11.06
CA GLU A 48 -9.63 3.49 -11.89
C GLU A 48 -10.52 2.54 -11.06
N ARG A 49 -10.24 2.40 -9.77
CA ARG A 49 -11.02 1.59 -8.84
C ARG A 49 -12.23 2.39 -8.36
N THR A 50 -13.35 1.71 -8.15
CA THR A 50 -14.49 2.37 -7.53
C THR A 50 -14.14 2.70 -6.06
N LEU A 51 -14.70 3.78 -5.53
CA LEU A 51 -14.61 4.10 -4.08
C LEU A 51 -15.02 2.90 -3.21
N GLY A 52 -15.87 2.01 -3.73
CA GLY A 52 -16.26 0.75 -3.09
C GLY A 52 -15.10 -0.23 -2.92
N GLU A 53 -14.31 -0.48 -3.97
CA GLU A 53 -13.19 -1.44 -3.89
C GLU A 53 -12.07 -0.97 -2.94
N VAL A 54 -11.82 0.33 -2.88
CA VAL A 54 -10.88 0.93 -1.91
C VAL A 54 -11.43 0.80 -0.49
N GLY A 55 -12.74 1.00 -0.35
CA GLY A 55 -13.47 0.76 0.89
C GLY A 55 -13.37 -0.71 1.34
N ASP A 56 -13.52 -1.66 0.42
CA ASP A 56 -13.45 -3.09 0.71
C ASP A 56 -12.07 -3.50 1.24
N ASP A 57 -10.99 -3.05 0.59
CA ASP A 57 -9.62 -3.32 1.07
C ASP A 57 -9.37 -2.70 2.46
N LEU A 58 -9.91 -1.51 2.72
CA LEU A 58 -9.82 -0.87 4.04
C LEU A 58 -10.61 -1.64 5.10
N VAL A 59 -11.78 -2.15 4.76
CA VAL A 59 -12.59 -3.00 5.65
C VAL A 59 -11.85 -4.30 5.96
N VAL A 60 -11.27 -4.96 4.95
CA VAL A 60 -10.45 -6.17 5.12
C VAL A 60 -9.26 -5.87 6.04
N LYS A 61 -8.49 -4.82 5.76
CA LYS A 61 -7.35 -4.39 6.60
C LYS A 61 -7.78 -4.15 8.04
N THR A 62 -8.89 -3.43 8.24
CA THR A 62 -9.41 -3.13 9.58
C THR A 62 -9.77 -4.41 10.34
N LYS A 63 -10.42 -5.38 9.68
CA LYS A 63 -10.77 -6.67 10.29
C LYS A 63 -9.54 -7.50 10.62
N ILE A 64 -8.50 -7.48 9.78
CA ILE A 64 -7.22 -8.15 10.08
C ILE A 64 -6.59 -7.53 11.32
N LEU A 65 -6.52 -6.20 11.40
CA LEU A 65 -5.98 -5.52 12.58
C LEU A 65 -6.81 -5.81 13.84
N GLN A 66 -8.13 -5.91 13.74
CA GLN A 66 -8.98 -6.34 14.85
C GLN A 66 -8.68 -7.78 15.28
N ALA A 67 -8.50 -8.70 14.33
CA ALA A 67 -8.12 -10.08 14.62
C ALA A 67 -6.75 -10.15 15.33
N PHE A 68 -5.76 -9.37 14.87
CA PHE A 68 -4.44 -9.27 15.51
C PHE A 68 -4.50 -8.65 16.91
N ALA A 69 -5.44 -7.74 17.17
CA ALA A 69 -5.66 -7.17 18.50
C ALA A 69 -6.16 -8.22 19.51
N THR A 70 -6.82 -9.27 19.03
CA THR A 70 -7.38 -10.36 19.86
C THR A 70 -6.56 -11.65 19.87
N GLY A 71 -5.55 -11.77 18.99
CA GLY A 71 -4.67 -12.94 18.88
C GLY A 71 -3.48 -12.88 19.84
N ALA A 72 -2.38 -13.55 19.48
CA ALA A 72 -1.12 -13.51 20.21
C ALA A 72 -0.68 -12.09 20.58
N LYS A 73 -0.07 -11.99 21.76
CA LYS A 73 0.36 -10.71 22.32
C LYS A 73 1.36 -10.04 21.39
N GLY A 74 1.05 -8.80 20.99
CA GLY A 74 1.96 -7.97 20.22
C GLY A 74 1.81 -8.09 18.71
N LEU A 75 0.99 -9.01 18.17
CA LEU A 75 0.75 -9.09 16.72
C LEU A 75 0.30 -7.76 16.12
N LEU A 76 -0.63 -7.06 16.78
CA LEU A 76 -1.10 -5.74 16.34
C LEU A 76 0.02 -4.68 16.22
N VAL A 77 1.08 -4.81 17.03
CA VAL A 77 2.19 -3.86 17.08
C VAL A 77 3.33 -4.29 16.15
N ASN A 78 3.54 -5.59 16.03
CA ASN A 78 4.72 -6.21 15.44
C ASN A 78 4.51 -6.68 13.99
N VAL A 79 3.26 -6.80 13.55
CA VAL A 79 2.90 -7.25 12.20
C VAL A 79 2.06 -6.17 11.52
N SER A 80 2.48 -5.83 10.31
CA SER A 80 1.76 -4.95 9.40
C SER A 80 1.01 -5.77 8.35
N ALA A 81 -0.20 -5.31 7.99
CA ALA A 81 -1.01 -5.88 6.93
C ALA A 81 -1.31 -4.81 5.86
N ASP A 82 -0.92 -5.10 4.62
CA ASP A 82 -1.20 -4.26 3.46
C ASP A 82 -2.07 -5.03 2.47
N VAL A 83 -3.20 -4.44 2.09
CA VAL A 83 -4.26 -5.11 1.34
C VAL A 83 -4.43 -4.47 -0.04
N TYR A 84 -4.49 -5.30 -1.08
CA TYR A 84 -4.77 -4.87 -2.43
C TYR A 84 -5.66 -5.88 -3.18
N GLN A 85 -6.91 -5.50 -3.42
CA GLN A 85 -7.96 -6.35 -4.00
C GLN A 85 -8.06 -7.71 -3.29
N GLY A 86 -8.05 -7.70 -1.95
CA GLY A 86 -8.10 -8.93 -1.14
C GLY A 86 -6.81 -9.77 -1.10
N ASP A 87 -5.73 -9.38 -1.78
CA ASP A 87 -4.40 -9.92 -1.48
C ASP A 87 -3.82 -9.18 -0.29
N VAL A 88 -3.36 -9.93 0.71
CA VAL A 88 -2.82 -9.41 1.97
C VAL A 88 -1.33 -9.70 2.00
N LEU A 89 -0.50 -8.66 2.09
CA LEU A 89 0.91 -8.76 2.42
C LEU A 89 1.08 -8.56 3.93
N LEU A 90 1.61 -9.58 4.60
CA LEU A 90 2.02 -9.51 6.00
C LEU A 90 3.53 -9.28 6.08
N THR A 91 3.93 -8.29 6.86
CA THR A 91 5.34 -7.91 7.07
C THR A 91 5.58 -7.55 8.52
N GLY A 92 6.83 -7.57 8.96
CA GLY A 92 7.21 -7.22 10.34
C GLY A 92 8.09 -8.30 10.96
N ALA A 93 8.03 -8.43 12.27
CA ALA A 93 8.89 -9.34 13.01
C ALA A 93 8.18 -9.96 14.21
N VAL A 94 8.34 -11.27 14.42
CA VAL A 94 7.82 -12.02 15.58
C VAL A 94 8.93 -12.85 16.21
N LYS A 95 8.76 -13.31 17.46
CA LYS A 95 9.78 -14.12 18.15
C LYS A 95 9.68 -15.59 17.82
N GLU A 96 8.45 -16.06 17.63
CA GLU A 96 8.19 -17.50 17.53
C GLU A 96 7.45 -17.83 16.23
N ALA A 97 7.76 -19.00 15.66
CA ALA A 97 7.05 -19.53 14.48
C ALA A 97 5.55 -19.74 14.74
N ALA A 98 5.15 -19.91 16.00
CA ALA A 98 3.73 -20.00 16.38
C ALA A 98 3.00 -18.66 16.16
N GLU A 99 3.65 -17.53 16.48
CA GLU A 99 3.09 -16.18 16.28
C GLU A 99 2.97 -15.84 14.79
N ASP A 100 3.99 -16.19 14.00
CA ASP A 100 3.99 -16.07 12.54
C ASP A 100 2.81 -16.82 11.92
N LYS A 101 2.68 -18.10 12.28
CA LYS A 101 1.59 -18.96 11.82
C LYS A 101 0.22 -18.43 12.24
N GLU A 102 0.09 -17.97 13.48
CA GLU A 102 -1.16 -17.40 13.98
C GLU A 102 -1.55 -16.13 13.21
N ALA A 103 -0.58 -15.24 12.92
CA ALA A 103 -0.83 -14.05 12.11
C ALA A 103 -1.34 -14.42 10.70
N GLU A 104 -0.74 -15.42 10.07
CA GLU A 104 -1.19 -15.91 8.77
C GLU A 104 -2.61 -16.48 8.84
N ASP A 105 -2.88 -17.35 9.83
CA ASP A 105 -4.16 -18.02 10.00
C ASP A 105 -5.29 -17.02 10.32
N LEU A 106 -5.02 -16.02 11.18
CA LEU A 106 -5.94 -14.93 11.49
C LEU A 106 -6.24 -14.09 10.24
N ALA A 107 -5.23 -13.68 9.48
CA ALA A 107 -5.43 -12.91 8.26
C ALA A 107 -6.26 -13.71 7.23
N ARG A 108 -5.94 -15.00 7.05
CA ARG A 108 -6.64 -15.88 6.12
C ARG A 108 -8.11 -16.10 6.48
N SER A 109 -8.45 -16.01 7.77
CA SER A 109 -9.83 -16.17 8.26
C SER A 109 -10.74 -14.98 7.95
N VAL A 110 -10.18 -13.81 7.60
CA VAL A 110 -10.96 -12.60 7.36
C VAL A 110 -11.72 -12.67 6.01
N PRO A 111 -13.06 -12.49 6.01
CA PRO A 111 -13.82 -12.45 4.77
C PRO A 111 -13.35 -11.33 3.84
N GLY A 112 -13.16 -11.67 2.56
CA GLY A 112 -12.60 -10.77 1.55
C GLY A 112 -11.11 -11.00 1.27
N VAL A 113 -10.42 -11.75 2.13
CA VAL A 113 -9.05 -12.20 1.85
C VAL A 113 -9.05 -13.33 0.82
N ARG A 114 -8.30 -13.14 -0.26
CA ARG A 114 -8.13 -14.12 -1.35
C ARG A 114 -6.80 -14.86 -1.25
N ARG A 115 -5.75 -14.14 -0.87
CA ARG A 115 -4.38 -14.65 -0.76
C ARG A 115 -3.68 -13.94 0.38
N VAL A 116 -2.98 -14.69 1.22
CA VAL A 116 -2.03 -14.17 2.21
C VAL A 116 -0.62 -14.41 1.68
N ILE A 117 0.18 -13.36 1.65
CA ILE A 117 1.59 -13.34 1.29
C ILE A 117 2.32 -13.03 2.60
N ASN A 118 2.98 -14.03 3.17
CA ASN A 118 3.61 -13.90 4.47
C ASN A 118 5.12 -13.65 4.32
N GLU A 119 5.55 -12.46 4.74
CA GLU A 119 6.94 -11.99 4.75
C GLU A 119 7.33 -11.48 6.16
N ILE A 120 6.69 -12.02 7.19
CA ILE A 120 7.06 -11.79 8.59
C ILE A 120 8.41 -12.45 8.87
N GLN A 121 9.29 -11.75 9.58
CA GLN A 121 10.60 -12.27 9.98
C GLN A 121 10.53 -12.85 11.40
N ILE A 122 11.09 -14.04 11.60
CA ILE A 122 11.23 -14.61 12.95
C ILE A 122 12.59 -14.17 13.51
N THR A 123 12.58 -13.33 14.54
CA THR A 123 13.78 -12.72 15.15
C THR A 123 13.55 -12.32 16.61
N GLU A 124 14.63 -12.28 17.39
CA GLU A 124 14.61 -11.82 18.79
C GLU A 124 14.40 -10.30 18.92
N ASP A 125 14.84 -9.55 17.90
CA ASP A 125 14.65 -8.11 17.79
C ASP A 125 13.25 -7.79 17.24
N VAL A 126 12.23 -8.00 18.08
CA VAL A 126 10.85 -7.72 17.69
C VAL A 126 10.49 -6.25 17.75
N GLY A 127 9.88 -5.80 16.67
CA GLY A 127 9.28 -4.48 16.53
C GLY A 127 9.26 -4.04 15.07
N VAL A 128 8.17 -3.40 14.64
CA VAL A 128 8.12 -2.71 13.35
C VAL A 128 8.80 -1.34 13.51
N ALA A 129 10.09 -1.34 13.83
CA ALA A 129 10.87 -0.11 13.80
C ALA A 129 11.23 0.18 12.34
N THR A 130 10.44 1.03 11.68
CA THR A 130 10.82 1.52 10.35
C THR A 130 12.10 2.34 10.49
N THR A 131 13.16 1.94 9.79
CA THR A 131 14.43 2.66 9.84
C THR A 131 14.31 3.96 9.03
N ALA A 132 15.13 4.97 9.36
CA ALA A 132 15.21 6.19 8.55
C ALA A 132 15.58 5.88 7.08
N ARG A 133 16.37 4.82 6.86
CA ARG A 133 16.70 4.30 5.53
C ARG A 133 15.45 3.81 4.80
N ASP A 134 14.66 2.95 5.44
CA ASP A 134 13.43 2.40 4.84
C ASP A 134 12.38 3.49 4.55
N ILE A 135 12.26 4.49 5.42
CA ILE A 135 11.39 5.67 5.15
C ILE A 135 11.82 6.37 3.86
N VAL A 136 13.12 6.61 3.69
CA VAL A 136 13.66 7.25 2.48
C VAL A 136 13.44 6.37 1.25
N ILE A 137 13.62 5.05 1.37
CA ILE A 137 13.32 4.10 0.29
C ILE A 137 11.85 4.20 -0.11
N GLU A 138 10.91 4.16 0.84
CA GLU A 138 9.47 4.24 0.52
C GLU A 138 9.09 5.57 -0.14
N MET A 139 9.70 6.69 0.26
CA MET A 139 9.51 7.99 -0.39
C MET A 139 10.07 8.01 -1.82
N LYS A 140 11.26 7.43 -2.03
CA LYS A 140 11.88 7.34 -3.36
C LYS A 140 11.10 6.42 -4.29
N ILE A 141 10.59 5.30 -3.79
CA ILE A 141 9.69 4.41 -4.55
C ILE A 141 8.46 5.19 -5.02
N LYS A 142 7.82 5.95 -4.13
CA LYS A 142 6.67 6.78 -4.49
C LYS A 142 7.01 7.73 -5.64
N ALA A 143 8.13 8.44 -5.55
CA ALA A 143 8.57 9.36 -6.58
C ALA A 143 8.92 8.65 -7.90
N ALA A 144 9.59 7.49 -7.82
CA ALA A 144 9.99 6.70 -8.98
C ALA A 144 8.78 6.16 -9.74
N ILE A 145 7.79 5.60 -9.04
CA ILE A 145 6.54 5.11 -9.65
C ILE A 145 5.77 6.29 -10.29
N MET A 146 5.67 7.43 -9.61
CA MET A 146 5.04 8.64 -10.16
C MET A 146 5.70 9.14 -11.46
N ALA A 147 7.00 8.93 -11.61
CA ALA A 147 7.74 9.33 -12.80
C ALA A 147 7.69 8.27 -13.92
N ALA A 148 7.65 6.98 -13.55
CA ALA A 148 7.74 5.86 -14.48
C ALA A 148 6.41 5.54 -15.17
N SER A 149 5.29 5.66 -14.47
CA SER A 149 3.98 5.35 -15.03
C SER A 149 3.13 6.60 -15.22
N THR A 150 2.59 6.78 -16.42
CA THR A 150 1.49 7.74 -16.67
C THR A 150 0.16 7.26 -16.08
N THR A 151 0.07 5.97 -15.75
CA THR A 151 -1.07 5.33 -15.07
C THR A 151 -0.85 5.34 -13.55
N SER A 152 -1.96 5.36 -12.81
CA SER A 152 -2.07 5.65 -11.38
C SER A 152 -1.12 4.88 -10.45
N VAL A 153 -0.33 5.62 -9.64
CA VAL A 153 0.41 5.14 -8.44
C VAL A 153 -0.44 4.25 -7.55
N VAL A 154 -1.75 4.47 -7.59
CA VAL A 154 -2.71 3.85 -6.68
C VAL A 154 -2.88 2.35 -6.94
N ASN A 155 -2.42 1.83 -8.09
CA ASN A 155 -2.43 0.40 -8.40
C ASN A 155 -1.38 -0.44 -7.65
N TYR A 156 -0.49 0.22 -6.91
CA TYR A 156 0.60 -0.43 -6.19
C TYR A 156 0.56 -0.10 -4.70
N ARG A 157 1.07 -1.02 -3.90
CA ARG A 157 1.39 -0.90 -2.49
C ARG A 157 2.80 -1.44 -2.31
N TRP A 158 3.58 -0.86 -1.40
CA TRP A 158 4.93 -1.33 -1.15
C TRP A 158 5.27 -1.20 0.33
N ARG A 159 6.24 -2.02 0.76
CA ARG A 159 6.88 -1.92 2.07
C ARG A 159 8.38 -2.11 1.92
N SER A 160 9.16 -1.29 2.62
CA SER A 160 10.61 -1.49 2.75
C SER A 160 10.95 -2.00 4.15
N ILE A 161 11.70 -3.11 4.22
CA ILE A 161 12.26 -3.63 5.47
C ILE A 161 13.72 -3.96 5.24
N ASN A 162 14.61 -3.25 5.92
CA ASN A 162 16.06 -3.47 5.86
C ASN A 162 16.58 -3.51 4.41
N GLY A 163 16.13 -2.58 3.56
CA GLY A 163 16.55 -2.51 2.14
C GLY A 163 15.88 -3.53 1.21
N THR A 164 15.04 -4.43 1.74
CA THR A 164 14.21 -5.31 0.92
C THR A 164 12.84 -4.68 0.70
N VAL A 165 12.47 -4.52 -0.57
CA VAL A 165 11.19 -3.95 -1.00
C VAL A 165 10.25 -5.06 -1.42
N TYR A 166 9.08 -5.11 -0.80
CA TYR A 166 7.95 -5.94 -1.20
C TYR A 166 6.98 -5.08 -1.98
N LEU A 167 6.72 -5.43 -3.25
CA LEU A 167 5.86 -4.65 -4.14
C LEU A 167 4.59 -5.44 -4.47
N LEU A 168 3.44 -4.98 -4.01
CA LEU A 168 2.13 -5.59 -4.21
C LEU A 168 1.28 -4.73 -5.16
N GLY A 169 0.52 -5.34 -6.06
CA GLY A 169 -0.39 -4.56 -6.91
C GLY A 169 -0.93 -5.29 -8.12
N VAL A 170 -1.56 -4.53 -9.01
CA VAL A 170 -1.99 -4.99 -10.34
C VAL A 170 -1.56 -3.99 -11.40
N ALA A 171 -0.65 -4.41 -12.27
CA ALA A 171 -0.26 -3.65 -13.46
C ALA A 171 -1.33 -3.81 -14.54
N GLN A 172 -1.64 -2.74 -15.29
CA GLN A 172 -2.58 -2.79 -16.42
C GLN A 172 -2.00 -3.50 -17.64
N SER A 173 -0.67 -3.48 -17.79
CA SER A 173 0.03 -4.17 -18.87
C SER A 173 1.40 -4.70 -18.43
N ARG A 174 2.03 -5.48 -19.31
CA ARG A 174 3.41 -5.95 -19.13
C ARG A 174 4.37 -4.75 -19.11
N GLU A 175 4.14 -3.79 -19.99
CA GLU A 175 4.96 -2.60 -20.15
C GLU A 175 4.92 -1.72 -18.89
N GLU A 176 3.73 -1.51 -18.29
CA GLU A 176 3.60 -0.78 -17.02
C GLU A 176 4.35 -1.49 -15.89
N TYR A 177 4.21 -2.82 -15.80
CA TYR A 177 4.95 -3.60 -14.82
C TYR A 177 6.46 -3.39 -14.98
N ASP A 178 6.98 -3.48 -16.21
CA ASP A 178 8.42 -3.39 -16.46
C ASP A 178 8.96 -2.00 -16.12
N GLN A 179 8.21 -0.94 -16.46
CA GLN A 179 8.54 0.44 -16.08
C GLN A 179 8.61 0.62 -14.56
N VAL A 180 7.61 0.13 -13.83
CA VAL A 180 7.57 0.21 -12.37
C VAL A 180 8.67 -0.63 -11.74
N TYR A 181 8.87 -1.85 -12.23
CA TYR A 181 9.89 -2.76 -11.74
C TYR A 181 11.29 -2.15 -11.88
N ASP A 182 11.62 -1.65 -13.08
CA ASP A 182 12.93 -1.07 -13.37
C ASP A 182 13.16 0.23 -12.58
N ALA A 183 12.13 1.07 -12.45
CA ALA A 183 12.21 2.31 -11.68
C ALA A 183 12.49 2.05 -10.19
N VAL A 184 11.84 1.05 -9.59
CA VAL A 184 12.08 0.68 -8.19
C VAL A 184 13.41 -0.04 -8.02
N ARG A 185 13.74 -0.97 -8.92
CA ARG A 185 14.98 -1.76 -8.88
C ARG A 185 16.22 -0.90 -9.04
N GLY A 186 16.12 0.21 -9.78
CA GLY A 186 17.20 1.15 -10.07
C GLY A 186 17.50 2.15 -8.95
N LEU A 187 16.76 2.14 -7.83
CA LEU A 187 17.07 2.97 -6.67
C LEU A 187 18.28 2.40 -5.91
N ASP A 188 19.30 3.23 -5.67
CA ASP A 188 20.56 2.81 -5.04
C ASP A 188 20.37 2.15 -3.67
N GLU A 189 19.38 2.59 -2.89
CA GLU A 189 19.09 2.04 -1.56
C GLU A 189 18.30 0.73 -1.57
N VAL A 190 17.79 0.30 -2.74
CA VAL A 190 17.02 -0.95 -2.86
C VAL A 190 17.99 -2.13 -3.07
N GLU A 191 18.26 -2.84 -1.99
CA GLU A 191 19.12 -4.02 -1.99
C GLU A 191 18.45 -5.20 -2.70
N ARG A 192 17.14 -5.39 -2.45
CA ARG A 192 16.35 -6.47 -3.02
C ARG A 192 14.92 -6.01 -3.33
N LEU A 193 14.39 -6.40 -4.48
CA LEU A 193 12.99 -6.17 -4.87
C LEU A 193 12.28 -7.52 -5.05
N ILE A 194 11.19 -7.73 -4.31
CA ILE A 194 10.35 -8.93 -4.35
C ILE A 194 8.96 -8.51 -4.87
N PRO A 195 8.65 -8.78 -6.16
CA PRO A 195 7.38 -8.39 -6.75
C PRO A 195 6.28 -9.45 -6.51
N TYR A 196 5.15 -8.98 -6.00
CA TYR A 196 3.88 -9.66 -5.87
C TYR A 196 2.80 -9.00 -6.75
N VAL A 197 3.21 -8.46 -7.90
CA VAL A 197 2.34 -7.75 -8.83
C VAL A 197 1.73 -8.72 -9.84
N ARG A 198 0.41 -8.65 -10.03
CA ARG A 198 -0.27 -9.35 -11.12
C ARG A 198 -0.41 -8.43 -12.32
N ILE A 199 -0.47 -8.99 -13.53
CA ILE A 199 -0.80 -8.21 -14.73
C ILE A 199 -2.26 -8.48 -15.05
N LYS A 200 -3.03 -7.41 -15.26
CA LYS A 200 -4.44 -7.50 -15.65
C LYS A 200 -4.53 -8.25 -16.98
N GLN A 201 -5.24 -9.38 -16.98
CA GLN A 201 -5.55 -10.07 -18.22
C GLN A 201 -6.59 -9.25 -18.97
N LYS A 202 -6.35 -8.97 -20.25
CA LYS A 202 -7.36 -8.34 -21.11
C LYS A 202 -8.53 -9.31 -21.21
N GLU A 203 -9.71 -8.91 -20.75
CA GLU A 203 -10.93 -9.70 -20.97
C GLU A 203 -11.10 -9.89 -22.48
N GLU A 204 -10.96 -11.12 -22.93
CA GLU A 204 -11.23 -11.48 -24.32
C GLU A 204 -12.76 -11.42 -24.51
N PRO A 205 -13.27 -10.68 -25.53
CA PRO A 205 -14.70 -10.51 -25.70
C PRO A 205 -15.43 -11.85 -25.70
N GLU A 206 -16.55 -11.93 -25.00
CA GLU A 206 -17.36 -13.15 -24.84
C GLU A 206 -17.77 -13.78 -26.19
N ALA A 207 -17.83 -12.96 -27.26
CA ALA A 207 -18.03 -13.40 -28.63
C ALA A 207 -16.89 -14.27 -29.21
N SER A 208 -15.66 -14.14 -28.71
CA SER A 208 -14.51 -14.99 -29.10
C SER A 208 -14.58 -16.36 -28.41
N ARG A 209 -15.05 -16.38 -27.15
CA ARG A 209 -15.16 -17.61 -26.34
C ARG A 209 -16.34 -18.51 -26.75
N SER A 210 -17.34 -17.93 -27.41
CA SER A 210 -18.56 -18.63 -27.88
C SER A 210 -18.52 -18.98 -29.38
N ALA A 211 -17.44 -18.65 -30.09
CA ALA A 211 -17.28 -19.05 -31.47
C ALA A 211 -17.22 -20.59 -31.57
N PRO A 212 -18.08 -21.24 -32.38
CA PRO A 212 -17.98 -22.68 -32.62
C PRO A 212 -16.57 -23.03 -33.12
N PRO A 213 -16.01 -24.19 -32.74
CA PRO A 213 -14.72 -24.63 -33.27
C PRO A 213 -14.75 -24.54 -34.79
N SER A 214 -13.77 -23.82 -35.35
CA SER A 214 -13.64 -23.66 -36.80
C SER A 214 -13.69 -25.05 -37.46
N PRO A 215 -14.52 -25.25 -38.50
CA PRO A 215 -14.65 -26.56 -39.11
C PRO A 215 -13.27 -27.07 -39.51
N ALA A 216 -12.92 -28.25 -39.01
CA ALA A 216 -11.66 -28.90 -39.30
C ALA A 216 -11.45 -28.93 -40.81
N LYS A 217 -10.31 -28.39 -41.25
CA LYS A 217 -9.93 -28.42 -42.67
C LYS A 217 -9.90 -29.88 -43.12
N PRO A 218 -10.56 -30.27 -44.21
CA PRO A 218 -10.55 -31.65 -44.67
C PRO A 218 -9.11 -32.11 -44.88
N THR A 219 -8.69 -33.13 -44.13
CA THR A 219 -7.44 -33.85 -44.38
C THR A 219 -7.56 -34.45 -45.78
N ALA A 220 -6.76 -33.96 -46.72
CA ALA A 220 -6.68 -34.56 -48.05
C ALA A 220 -6.22 -36.02 -47.92
N PRO A 221 -6.90 -36.99 -48.54
CA PRO A 221 -6.41 -38.36 -48.58
C PRO A 221 -5.08 -38.40 -49.35
N GLN A 222 -4.09 -39.09 -48.78
CA GLN A 222 -2.83 -39.45 -49.44
C GLN A 222 -3.05 -40.55 -50.47
#